data_AF-A0A450WVQ3-F1
#
_entry.id   AF-A0A450WVQ3-F1
#
_cell.length_a   1.000
_cell.length_b   1.000
_cell.length_c   1.000
_cell.angle_alpha   90.00
_cell.angle_beta   90.00
_cell.angle_gamma   90.00
#
_symmetry.space_group_name_H-M   'P 1'
#
loop_
_entity.id
_entity.type
_entity.pdbx_description
1 polymer ?
#
loop_
_entity_poly.entity_id
_entity_poly.type
_entity_poly.pdbx_seq_one_letter_code
_entity_poly.pdbx_strand_id
1 'polypeptide(L)'
;MSQSVYIETSVVSYCAARPSTHIITAAKQAITRTWWEQESPRFSLYISTVVEREASRDDPGAVRKRIELIHHLPLLAITTEVEELALHLIEKHLLPTHSEEDALHIAIASVHGMNYLLTWNFKHIIYLFFRSALPNGSSFTMCFIDTKLCLIGLRRSLAR
;
A
#
# COMPACT_ATOMS: atom_id res chain seq x y z
N MET A 1 14.74 15.94 -4.26
CA MET A 1 14.69 14.47 -4.15
C MET A 1 13.25 14.04 -4.38
N SER A 2 13.02 13.07 -5.26
CA SER A 2 11.70 12.46 -5.44
C SER A 2 11.25 11.81 -4.14
N GLN A 3 9.96 11.93 -3.81
CA GLN A 3 9.40 11.21 -2.66
C GLN A 3 9.31 9.71 -2.99
N SER A 4 9.55 8.86 -2.00
CA SER A 4 9.45 7.41 -2.16
C SER A 4 8.05 6.89 -1.83
N VAL A 5 7.57 5.95 -2.64
CA VAL A 5 6.24 5.33 -2.48
C VAL A 5 6.40 3.83 -2.44
N TYR A 6 5.90 3.20 -1.38
CA TYR A 6 5.74 1.76 -1.30
C TYR A 6 4.38 1.35 -1.86
N ILE A 7 4.38 0.41 -2.80
CA ILE A 7 3.20 -0.07 -3.50
C ILE A 7 2.75 -1.39 -2.88
N GLU A 8 1.51 -1.43 -2.37
CA GLU A 8 0.89 -2.65 -1.88
C GLU A 8 0.20 -3.44 -3.01
N THR A 9 0.04 -4.76 -2.83
CA THR A 9 -0.38 -5.73 -3.84
C THR A 9 -1.71 -5.41 -4.51
N SER A 10 -2.69 -4.88 -3.78
CA SER A 10 -4.00 -4.54 -4.33
C SER A 10 -3.90 -3.52 -5.47
N VAL A 11 -2.95 -2.57 -5.38
CA VAL A 11 -2.69 -1.56 -6.42
C VAL A 11 -2.21 -2.23 -7.69
N VAL A 12 -1.23 -3.13 -7.56
CA VAL A 12 -0.70 -3.94 -8.67
C VAL A 12 -1.83 -4.76 -9.32
N SER A 13 -2.69 -5.34 -8.48
CA SER A 13 -3.83 -6.15 -8.92
C SER A 13 -4.85 -5.32 -9.70
N TYR A 14 -5.27 -4.15 -9.22
CA TYR A 14 -6.19 -3.28 -9.94
C TYR A 14 -5.59 -2.71 -11.23
N CYS A 15 -4.29 -2.42 -11.25
CA CYS A 15 -3.61 -1.88 -12.42
C CYS A 15 -3.56 -2.91 -13.56
N ALA A 16 -3.18 -4.16 -13.25
CA ALA A 16 -2.97 -5.22 -14.23
C ALA A 16 -4.25 -6.00 -14.59
N ALA A 17 -5.30 -5.90 -13.78
CA ALA A 17 -6.55 -6.63 -13.98
C ALA A 17 -7.25 -6.23 -15.29
N ARG A 18 -7.95 -7.20 -15.88
CA ARG A 18 -8.85 -6.95 -17.02
C ARG A 18 -9.96 -5.99 -16.60
N PRO A 19 -10.46 -5.13 -17.51
CA PRO A 19 -11.60 -4.26 -17.23
C PRO A 19 -12.77 -5.05 -16.64
N SER A 20 -13.19 -4.66 -15.44
CA SER A 20 -14.33 -5.25 -14.75
C SER A 20 -15.63 -4.61 -15.23
N THR A 21 -16.71 -5.39 -15.31
CA THR A 21 -18.08 -4.87 -15.54
C THR A 21 -18.72 -4.38 -14.24
N HIS A 22 -18.23 -4.82 -13.09
CA HIS A 22 -18.67 -4.33 -11.79
C HIS A 22 -18.18 -2.90 -11.56
N ILE A 23 -19.12 -1.96 -11.43
CA ILE A 23 -18.88 -0.50 -11.46
C ILE A 23 -17.81 -0.04 -10.46
N ILE A 24 -17.88 -0.57 -9.23
CA ILE A 24 -16.93 -0.24 -8.16
C ILE A 24 -15.51 -0.66 -8.53
N THR A 25 -15.38 -1.89 -9.00
CA THR A 25 -14.09 -2.47 -9.38
C THR A 25 -13.53 -1.74 -10.59
N ALA A 26 -14.38 -1.44 -11.58
CA ALA A 26 -14.02 -0.67 -12.76
C ALA A 26 -13.48 0.73 -12.40
N ALA A 27 -14.12 1.41 -11.45
CA ALA A 27 -13.67 2.71 -10.96
C ALA A 27 -12.29 2.62 -10.29
N LYS A 28 -12.07 1.64 -9.40
CA LYS A 28 -10.76 1.42 -8.78
C LYS A 28 -9.66 1.15 -9.81
N GLN A 29 -9.95 0.31 -10.80
CA GLN A 29 -9.05 0.02 -11.90
C GLN A 29 -8.71 1.27 -12.71
N ALA A 30 -9.71 2.10 -13.03
CA ALA A 30 -9.50 3.35 -13.76
C ALA A 30 -8.62 4.33 -12.96
N ILE A 31 -8.94 4.57 -11.68
CA ILE A 31 -8.16 5.45 -10.80
C ILE A 31 -6.71 4.97 -10.69
N THR A 32 -6.51 3.66 -10.51
CA THR A 32 -5.17 3.08 -10.37
C THR A 32 -4.34 3.27 -11.64
N ARG A 33 -4.92 2.98 -12.81
CA ARG A 33 -4.22 3.15 -14.09
C ARG A 33 -3.88 4.61 -14.36
N THR A 34 -4.81 5.52 -14.13
CA THR A 34 -4.57 6.96 -14.28
C THR A 34 -3.40 7.41 -13.40
N TRP A 35 -3.37 6.98 -12.13
CA TRP A 35 -2.25 7.31 -11.24
C TRP A 35 -0.93 6.69 -11.72
N TRP A 36 -0.96 5.42 -12.13
CA TRP A 36 0.23 4.73 -12.61
C TRP A 36 0.84 5.43 -13.83
N GLU A 37 0.01 5.86 -14.78
CA GLU A 37 0.45 6.51 -16.01
C GLU A 37 0.88 7.97 -15.79
N GLN A 38 0.16 8.73 -14.96
CA GLN A 38 0.33 10.19 -14.88
C GLN A 38 1.16 10.65 -13.68
N GLU A 39 1.05 9.97 -12.55
CA GLU A 39 1.64 10.44 -11.28
C GLU A 39 2.86 9.61 -10.88
N SER A 40 2.86 8.30 -11.11
CA SER A 40 3.95 7.40 -10.70
C SER A 40 5.36 7.83 -11.19
N PRO A 41 5.55 8.43 -12.41
CA PRO A 41 6.87 8.89 -12.85
C PRO A 41 7.47 10.00 -11.98
N ARG A 42 6.67 10.62 -11.10
CA ARG A 42 7.11 11.70 -10.20
C ARG A 42 7.71 11.16 -8.89
N PHE A 43 7.60 9.85 -8.66
CA PHE A 43 7.99 9.19 -7.41
C PHE A 43 9.05 8.12 -7.65
N SER A 44 9.77 7.78 -6.58
CA SER A 44 10.59 6.57 -6.57
C SER A 44 9.76 5.43 -5.99
N LEU A 45 9.40 4.47 -6.83
CA LEU A 45 8.49 3.38 -6.44
C LEU A 45 9.27 2.18 -5.89
N TYR A 46 8.72 1.55 -4.85
CA TYR A 46 9.29 0.39 -4.19
C TYR A 46 8.21 -0.65 -3.93
N ILE A 47 8.61 -1.92 -3.92
CA ILE A 47 7.78 -3.07 -3.54
C ILE A 47 8.53 -3.92 -2.52
N SER A 48 7.93 -4.99 -2.03
CA SER A 48 8.59 -5.98 -1.18
C SER A 48 8.41 -7.38 -1.75
N THR A 49 9.13 -8.34 -1.18
CA THR A 49 8.97 -9.76 -1.51
C THR A 49 7.56 -10.27 -1.20
N VAL A 50 6.81 -9.63 -0.29
CA VAL A 50 5.39 -9.91 -0.04
C VAL A 50 4.57 -9.62 -1.30
N VAL A 51 4.76 -8.42 -1.86
CA VAL A 51 4.05 -7.96 -3.06
C VAL A 51 4.38 -8.84 -4.26
N GLU A 52 5.65 -9.17 -4.46
CA GLU A 52 6.07 -10.06 -5.54
C GLU A 52 5.45 -11.45 -5.43
N ARG A 53 5.47 -12.04 -4.22
CA ARG A 53 4.89 -13.35 -3.95
C ARG A 53 3.39 -13.36 -4.21
N GLU A 54 2.67 -12.33 -3.79
CA GLU A 54 1.22 -12.25 -3.96
C GLU A 54 0.83 -11.94 -5.41
N ALA A 55 1.58 -11.06 -6.08
CA ALA A 55 1.42 -10.80 -7.52
C ALA A 55 1.63 -12.07 -8.37
N SER A 56 2.39 -13.03 -7.86
CA SER A 56 2.67 -14.32 -8.49
C SER A 56 1.59 -15.39 -8.27
N ARG A 57 0.57 -15.14 -7.45
CA ARG A 57 -0.52 -16.10 -7.17
C ARG A 57 -1.68 -15.99 -8.17
N ASP A 58 -2.56 -16.98 -8.19
CA ASP A 58 -3.79 -17.02 -9.00
C ASP A 58 -3.62 -17.28 -10.52
N ASP A 59 -4.44 -16.63 -11.34
CA ASP A 59 -4.58 -16.85 -12.79
C ASP A 59 -3.27 -16.55 -13.54
N PRO A 60 -2.72 -17.52 -14.32
CA PRO A 60 -1.47 -17.33 -15.06
C PRO A 60 -1.47 -16.12 -16.01
N GLY A 61 -2.63 -15.79 -16.60
CA GLY A 61 -2.78 -14.63 -17.48
C GLY A 61 -2.69 -13.30 -16.74
N ALA A 62 -3.22 -13.22 -15.52
CA ALA A 62 -3.13 -12.06 -14.64
C ALA A 62 -1.73 -11.93 -14.01
N VAL A 63 -1.10 -13.05 -13.62
CA VAL A 63 0.26 -13.09 -13.06
C VAL A 63 1.26 -12.42 -13.99
N ARG A 64 1.25 -12.79 -15.27
CA ARG A 64 2.20 -12.24 -16.25
C ARG A 64 2.16 -10.70 -16.28
N LYS A 65 0.97 -10.12 -16.35
CA LYS A 65 0.81 -8.66 -16.40
C LYS A 65 1.26 -7.98 -15.11
N ARG A 66 0.98 -8.58 -13.96
CA ARG A 66 1.42 -8.02 -12.66
C ARG A 66 2.94 -8.04 -12.53
N ILE A 67 3.59 -9.14 -12.92
CA ILE A 67 5.06 -9.24 -12.89
C ILE A 67 5.70 -8.29 -13.89
N GLU A 68 5.19 -8.21 -15.13
CA GLU A 68 5.66 -7.21 -16.10
C GLU A 68 5.59 -5.79 -15.54
N LEU A 69 4.54 -5.47 -14.77
CA LEU A 69 4.35 -4.16 -14.14
C LEU A 69 5.37 -3.85 -13.03
N ILE A 70 5.84 -4.84 -12.26
CA ILE A 70 6.59 -4.59 -11.02
C ILE A 70 8.02 -5.14 -10.99
N HIS A 71 8.41 -6.02 -11.91
CA HIS A 71 9.72 -6.71 -11.87
C HIS A 71 10.94 -5.77 -11.92
N HIS A 72 10.76 -4.55 -12.44
CA HIS A 72 11.82 -3.54 -12.54
C HIS A 72 11.89 -2.64 -11.30
N LEU A 73 10.95 -2.79 -10.37
CA LEU A 73 10.89 -1.99 -9.15
C LEU A 73 11.83 -2.57 -8.09
N PRO A 74 12.56 -1.72 -7.33
CA PRO A 74 13.39 -2.18 -6.22
C PRO A 74 12.59 -2.90 -5.13
N LEU A 75 13.15 -4.01 -4.64
CA LEU A 75 12.59 -4.81 -3.55
C LEU A 75 13.14 -4.37 -2.19
N LEU A 76 12.22 -4.10 -1.25
CA LEU A 76 12.52 -3.89 0.16
C LEU A 76 12.55 -5.23 0.90
N ALA A 77 13.57 -5.40 1.74
CA ALA A 77 13.75 -6.60 2.54
C ALA A 77 12.76 -6.64 3.73
N ILE A 78 12.28 -7.84 4.05
CA ILE A 78 11.58 -8.10 5.31
C ILE A 78 12.66 -8.43 6.35
N THR A 79 12.93 -7.49 7.24
CA THR A 79 13.91 -7.64 8.32
C THR A 79 13.19 -8.02 9.63
N THR A 80 13.95 -8.46 10.64
CA THR A 80 13.40 -8.70 11.98
C THR A 80 12.71 -7.46 12.55
N GLU A 81 13.25 -6.25 12.30
CA GLU A 81 12.62 -4.99 12.72
C GLU A 81 11.25 -4.76 12.08
N VAL A 82 11.07 -5.16 10.81
CA VAL A 82 9.78 -5.13 10.12
C VAL A 82 8.78 -6.09 10.78
N GLU A 83 9.21 -7.32 11.06
CA GLU A 83 8.35 -8.34 11.69
C GLU A 83 7.93 -7.91 13.10
N GLU A 84 8.87 -7.40 13.90
CA GLU A 84 8.62 -6.87 15.24
C GLU A 84 7.62 -5.71 15.20
N LEU A 85 7.78 -4.77 14.27
CA LEU A 85 6.85 -3.65 14.12
C LEU A 85 5.46 -4.11 13.67
N ALA A 86 5.37 -5.08 12.76
CA ALA A 86 4.10 -5.62 12.29
C ALA A 86 3.34 -6.33 13.43
N LEU A 87 4.02 -7.16 14.20
CA LEU A 87 3.45 -7.81 15.40
C LEU A 87 2.97 -6.77 16.40
N HIS A 88 3.78 -5.73 16.63
CA HIS A 88 3.45 -4.66 17.54
C HIS A 88 2.15 -3.92 17.18
N LEU A 89 1.93 -3.66 15.89
CA LEU A 89 0.71 -3.03 15.38
C LEU A 89 -0.54 -3.83 15.74
N ILE A 90 -0.44 -5.16 15.66
CA ILE A 90 -1.54 -6.08 15.98
C ILE A 90 -1.73 -6.18 17.49
N GLU A 91 -0.66 -6.38 18.27
CA GLU A 91 -0.72 -6.52 19.72
C GLU A 91 -1.29 -5.28 20.42
N LYS A 92 -0.96 -4.08 19.93
CA LYS A 92 -1.52 -2.83 20.44
C LYS A 92 -2.94 -2.53 19.94
N HIS A 93 -3.55 -3.46 19.19
CA HIS A 93 -4.90 -3.32 18.63
C HIS A 93 -5.04 -2.06 17.75
N LEU A 94 -3.92 -1.60 17.17
CA LEU A 94 -3.90 -0.46 16.24
C LEU A 94 -4.43 -0.88 14.87
N LEU A 95 -4.36 -2.18 14.59
CA LEU A 95 -5.08 -2.85 13.53
C LEU A 95 -5.84 -4.04 14.13
N PRO A 96 -6.98 -4.44 13.55
CA PRO A 96 -7.67 -5.67 13.96
C PRO A 96 -6.75 -6.87 13.81
N THR A 97 -6.93 -7.85 14.69
CA THR A 97 -6.14 -9.09 14.74
C THR A 97 -6.11 -9.89 13.44
N HIS A 98 -7.06 -9.68 12.53
CA HIS A 98 -7.12 -10.33 11.22
C HIS A 98 -6.44 -9.53 10.09
N SER A 99 -5.66 -8.49 10.41
CA SER A 99 -5.03 -7.56 9.44
C SER A 99 -3.51 -7.69 9.40
N GLU A 100 -2.98 -8.91 9.60
CA GLU A 100 -1.54 -9.19 9.66
C GLU A 100 -0.80 -8.73 8.38
N GLU A 101 -1.40 -8.95 7.21
CA GLU A 101 -0.84 -8.51 5.93
C GLU A 101 -0.76 -6.98 5.84
N ASP A 102 -1.83 -6.27 6.22
CA ASP A 102 -1.84 -4.79 6.24
C ASP A 102 -0.80 -4.24 7.23
N ALA A 103 -0.67 -4.88 8.41
CA ALA A 103 0.34 -4.53 9.40
C ALA A 103 1.77 -4.69 8.85
N LEU A 104 2.00 -5.76 8.09
CA LEU A 104 3.28 -6.01 7.44
C LEU A 104 3.60 -4.97 6.37
N HIS A 105 2.63 -4.59 5.52
CA HIS A 105 2.83 -3.53 4.53
C HIS A 105 3.15 -2.17 5.17
N ILE A 106 2.46 -1.81 6.26
CA ILE A 106 2.76 -0.60 7.03
C ILE A 106 4.17 -0.70 7.61
N ALA A 107 4.51 -1.80 8.26
CA ALA A 107 5.81 -1.98 8.90
C ALA A 107 6.97 -1.89 7.90
N ILE A 108 6.85 -2.51 6.73
CA ILE A 108 7.86 -2.43 5.66
C ILE A 108 8.07 -0.97 5.25
N ALA A 109 6.99 -0.26 4.91
CA ALA A 109 7.11 1.12 4.44
C ALA A 109 7.69 2.04 5.52
N SER A 110 7.33 1.77 6.78
CA SER A 110 7.78 2.48 7.96
C SER A 110 9.27 2.28 8.27
N VAL A 111 9.73 1.03 8.40
CA VAL A 111 11.13 0.72 8.74
C VAL A 111 12.09 1.20 7.66
N HIS A 112 11.72 1.02 6.38
CA HIS A 112 12.53 1.50 5.26
C HIS A 112 12.43 3.02 5.02
N GLY A 113 11.68 3.74 5.86
CA GLY A 113 11.61 5.20 5.83
C GLY A 113 10.97 5.76 4.56
N MET A 114 10.03 5.01 3.96
CA MET A 114 9.27 5.46 2.80
C MET A 114 8.51 6.75 3.14
N ASN A 115 8.23 7.58 2.13
CA ASN A 115 7.40 8.76 2.34
C ASN A 115 5.91 8.39 2.34
N TYR A 116 5.52 7.46 1.47
CA TYR A 116 4.13 7.06 1.33
C TYR A 116 3.96 5.54 1.22
N LEU A 117 2.84 5.04 1.73
CA LEU A 117 2.26 3.74 1.41
C LEU A 117 1.03 3.97 0.50
N LEU A 118 1.01 3.31 -0.66
CA LEU A 118 -0.11 3.31 -1.59
C LEU A 118 -0.86 1.97 -1.51
N THR A 119 -2.15 2.01 -1.20
CA THR A 119 -3.00 0.83 -1.04
C THR A 119 -4.46 1.10 -1.43
N TRP A 120 -5.23 0.04 -1.67
CA TRP A 120 -6.70 0.09 -1.70
C TRP A 120 -7.34 -0.54 -0.46
N ASN A 121 -6.57 -1.22 0.40
CA ASN A 121 -7.09 -1.91 1.57
C ASN A 121 -7.19 -0.96 2.78
N PHE A 122 -8.18 -0.07 2.74
CA PHE A 122 -8.41 0.94 3.78
C PHE A 122 -9.47 0.55 4.82
N LYS A 123 -9.95 -0.70 4.87
CA LYS A 123 -10.97 -1.07 5.85
C LYS A 123 -10.49 -0.93 7.30
N HIS A 124 -9.18 -0.95 7.53
CA HIS A 124 -8.59 -1.01 8.87
C HIS A 124 -7.65 0.16 9.18
N ILE A 125 -7.21 0.92 8.17
CA ILE A 125 -6.35 2.09 8.35
C ILE A 125 -7.25 3.33 8.50
N ILE A 126 -7.90 3.47 9.65
CA ILE A 126 -8.67 4.67 10.00
C ILE A 126 -7.77 5.63 10.79
N TYR A 127 -7.38 6.71 10.11
CA TYR A 127 -7.00 8.05 10.61
C TYR A 127 -5.66 8.27 11.33
N LEU A 128 -4.83 9.18 10.77
CA LEU A 128 -4.05 10.27 11.42
C LEU A 128 -3.09 10.83 10.34
N PHE A 129 -3.25 11.98 9.68
CA PHE A 129 -3.93 13.24 9.96
C PHE A 129 -4.21 13.93 8.60
N PHE A 130 -5.38 14.57 8.46
CA PHE A 130 -5.78 15.32 7.27
C PHE A 130 -5.05 16.68 7.17
N ARG A 131 -4.35 16.92 6.06
CA ARG A 131 -4.09 18.22 5.40
C ARG A 131 -3.47 17.86 4.04
N SER A 132 -4.04 18.11 2.87
CA SER A 132 -4.97 19.14 2.42
C SER A 132 -5.64 18.64 1.12
N ALA A 133 -6.94 18.90 0.97
CA ALA A 133 -7.71 18.83 -0.29
C ALA A 133 -7.83 17.46 -1.00
N LEU A 134 -8.94 16.76 -0.75
CA LEU A 134 -9.65 16.06 -1.82
C LEU A 134 -11.11 16.57 -1.81
N PRO A 135 -11.62 17.11 -2.91
CA PRO A 135 -13.00 17.59 -2.97
C PRO A 135 -13.97 16.40 -3.02
N ASN A 136 -14.94 16.44 -2.10
CA ASN A 136 -16.29 15.88 -2.12
C ASN A 136 -16.56 14.48 -2.72
N GLY A 137 -17.12 13.61 -1.88
CA GLY A 137 -18.04 12.55 -2.32
C GLY A 137 -17.55 11.14 -1.99
N SER A 138 -18.38 10.37 -1.30
CA SER A 138 -18.06 9.06 -0.72
C SER A 138 -17.79 7.95 -1.75
N SER A 139 -16.87 7.08 -1.34
CA SER A 139 -16.55 5.70 -1.78
C SER A 139 -15.61 5.50 -2.97
N PHE A 140 -14.51 4.77 -2.67
CA PHE A 140 -13.36 4.37 -3.49
C PHE A 140 -12.23 5.39 -3.61
N THR A 141 -11.64 5.72 -2.46
CA THR A 141 -10.39 6.50 -2.40
C THR A 141 -9.18 5.56 -2.43
N MET A 142 -8.39 5.66 -3.49
CA MET A 142 -6.98 5.28 -3.45
C MET A 142 -6.29 6.29 -2.53
N CYS A 143 -5.67 5.82 -1.46
CA CYS A 143 -5.11 6.73 -0.46
C CYS A 143 -3.61 6.52 -0.28
N PHE A 144 -2.94 7.65 -0.09
CA PHE A 144 -1.52 7.81 0.17
C PHE A 144 -1.36 8.08 1.65
N ILE A 145 -0.78 7.14 2.38
CA ILE A 145 -0.54 7.30 3.81
C ILE A 145 0.88 7.82 3.99
N ASP A 146 1.05 8.96 4.67
CA ASP A 146 2.36 9.39 5.15
C ASP A 146 2.83 8.43 6.25
N THR A 147 3.80 7.59 5.90
CA THR A 147 4.29 6.49 6.74
C THR A 147 5.10 6.99 7.93
N LYS A 148 5.72 8.17 7.83
CA LYS A 148 6.42 8.79 8.97
C LYS A 148 5.42 9.37 9.96
N LEU A 149 4.36 10.02 9.48
CA LEU A 149 3.29 10.49 10.34
C LEU A 149 2.56 9.33 11.02
N CYS A 150 2.31 8.24 10.28
CA CYS A 150 1.78 7.00 10.83
C CYS A 150 2.66 6.48 11.99
N LEU A 151 3.97 6.35 11.78
CA LEU A 151 4.94 5.95 12.81
C LEU A 151 4.99 6.88 14.02
N ILE A 152 4.91 8.20 13.82
CA ILE A 152 4.85 9.18 14.92
C ILE A 152 3.59 8.94 15.77
N GLY A 153 2.48 8.60 15.13
CA GLY A 153 1.26 8.15 15.80
C GLY A 153 1.51 6.88 16.65
N LEU A 154 2.20 5.89 16.10
CA LEU A 154 2.56 4.66 16.82
C LEU A 154 3.46 4.94 18.03
N ARG A 155 4.53 5.73 17.87
CA ARG A 155 5.44 6.10 18.96
C ARG A 155 4.72 6.84 20.09
N ARG A 156 3.73 7.68 19.78
CA ARG A 156 2.90 8.33 20.81
C ARG A 156 2.00 7.36 21.55
N SER A 157 1.51 6.31 20.89
CA SER A 157 0.70 5.27 21.53
C SER A 157 1.52 4.26 22.34
N LEU A 158 2.77 4.05 21.95
CA LEU A 158 3.73 3.15 22.58
C LEU A 158 4.29 3.64 23.93
N ALA A 159 4.23 4.96 24.18
CA ALA A 159 4.82 5.59 25.35
C ALA A 159 3.88 5.65 26.57
N ARG A 160 3.01 4.66 26.77
CA ARG A 160 2.13 4.55 27.94
C ARG A 160 2.27 3.20 28.64
#